data_AF-A0A2T7Q4C7-F1
#
_entry.id   AF-A0A2T7Q4C7-F1
#
_cell.length_a   1.000
_cell.length_b   1.000
_cell.length_c   1.000
_cell.angle_alpha   90.00
_cell.angle_beta   90.00
_cell.angle_gamma   90.00
#
_symmetry.space_group_name_H-M   'P 1'
#
loop_
_entity.id
_entity.type
_entity.pdbx_description
1 polymer ?
#
loop_
_entity_poly.entity_id
_entity_poly.type
_entity_poly.pdbx_seq_one_letter_code
_entity_poly.pdbx_strand_id
1 'polypeptide(L)'
;MLSKLPQAAQPFVISIRSLINISQLKSKTMKRFLFFFMLAGSLLAFSQNSVAQKNSVTAATATKKNGYTVLNAGEKVVLYKYEHKAHAPKQADKYPITYFFTTGDSDVLQPLTKTNLKKAFPQNHPFHDALDQTFKEDGELTAYDSFHKMYKVNWVLKNHL
;
A
#
# COMPACT_ATOMS: atom_id res chain seq x y z
N MET A 1 -16.26 -67.31 17.72
CA MET A 1 -17.62 -66.77 17.55
C MET A 1 -18.24 -66.56 18.92
N LEU A 2 -18.86 -65.38 19.15
CA LEU A 2 -19.65 -64.95 20.34
C LEU A 2 -18.86 -64.85 21.68
N SER A 3 -18.99 -63.83 22.54
CA SER A 3 -19.87 -62.65 22.60
C SER A 3 -19.52 -61.73 23.81
N LYS A 4 -19.58 -60.41 23.58
CA LYS A 4 -20.04 -59.28 24.46
C LYS A 4 -19.42 -59.00 25.87
N LEU A 5 -18.79 -57.80 25.97
CA LEU A 5 -18.93 -56.64 26.89
C LEU A 5 -19.61 -56.81 28.28
N PRO A 6 -19.14 -56.11 29.35
CA PRO A 6 -19.53 -54.70 29.62
C PRO A 6 -18.44 -53.82 30.33
N GLN A 7 -18.33 -52.50 30.06
CA GLN A 7 -18.81 -51.34 30.84
C GLN A 7 -17.74 -50.61 31.71
N ALA A 8 -17.53 -49.33 31.35
CA ALA A 8 -17.17 -48.12 32.11
C ALA A 8 -16.13 -48.15 33.27
N ALA A 9 -15.15 -47.23 33.20
CA ALA A 9 -15.04 -46.08 34.11
C ALA A 9 -13.71 -45.31 33.88
N GLN A 10 -13.81 -44.02 33.54
CA GLN A 10 -12.78 -43.01 33.87
C GLN A 10 -13.17 -42.47 35.26
N PRO A 11 -12.22 -42.15 36.16
CA PRO A 11 -11.73 -40.77 36.18
C PRO A 11 -10.27 -40.57 36.64
N PHE A 12 -9.65 -39.54 36.05
CA PHE A 12 -8.92 -38.45 36.71
C PHE A 12 -7.82 -38.80 37.73
N VAL A 13 -6.55 -38.52 37.43
CA VAL A 13 -5.65 -37.69 38.28
C VAL A 13 -4.47 -37.18 37.43
N ILE A 14 -4.35 -35.86 37.31
CA ILE A 14 -3.18 -35.14 36.81
C ILE A 14 -2.02 -35.33 37.81
N SER A 15 -0.86 -35.82 37.37
CA SER A 15 0.37 -35.72 38.16
C SER A 15 1.52 -35.28 37.29
N ILE A 16 1.78 -33.97 37.32
CA ILE A 16 3.00 -33.35 36.81
C ILE A 16 4.08 -33.59 37.87
N ARG A 17 4.84 -34.68 37.75
CA ARG A 17 6.08 -34.84 38.53
C ARG A 17 7.14 -35.63 37.77
N SER A 18 8.32 -35.01 37.76
CA SER A 18 9.64 -35.60 37.52
C SER A 18 9.90 -35.92 36.04
N LEU A 19 10.92 -35.38 35.38
CA LEU A 19 12.29 -35.13 35.80
C LEU A 19 12.84 -34.03 34.88
N ILE A 20 13.63 -33.09 35.39
CA ILE A 20 15.00 -32.89 34.92
C ILE A 20 15.76 -32.25 36.09
N ASN A 21 16.72 -33.02 36.56
CA ASN A 21 17.71 -32.68 37.56
C ASN A 21 18.72 -31.73 36.89
N ILE A 22 18.72 -30.44 37.24
CA ILE A 22 19.73 -29.48 36.76
C ILE A 22 20.62 -29.10 37.94
N SER A 23 21.40 -30.06 38.43
CA SER A 23 22.62 -29.75 39.16
C SER A 23 23.80 -30.14 38.28
N GLN A 24 24.48 -29.12 37.75
CA GLN A 24 25.87 -29.06 37.30
C GLN A 24 25.97 -28.25 36.00
N LEU A 25 25.90 -26.92 36.10
CA LEU A 25 26.58 -26.07 35.12
C LEU A 25 27.39 -24.99 35.85
N LYS A 26 28.59 -25.41 36.26
CA LYS A 26 29.68 -24.51 36.60
C LYS A 26 30.15 -23.85 35.30
N SER A 27 29.81 -22.58 35.09
CA SER A 27 30.55 -21.75 34.13
C SER A 27 30.52 -20.28 34.55
N LYS A 28 31.72 -19.82 34.79
CA LYS A 28 32.16 -18.52 35.26
C LYS A 28 32.03 -17.53 34.10
N THR A 29 31.32 -16.42 34.36
CA THR A 29 31.40 -15.14 33.64
C THR A 29 31.30 -15.19 32.11
N MET A 30 30.16 -14.80 31.56
CA MET A 30 30.07 -13.70 30.58
C MET A 30 28.61 -13.24 30.45
N LYS A 31 28.26 -12.15 31.15
CA LYS A 31 27.11 -11.30 30.79
C LYS A 31 27.43 -10.71 29.41
N ARG A 32 26.97 -11.33 28.33
CA ARG A 32 26.90 -10.81 26.94
C ARG A 32 26.61 -11.99 26.00
N PHE A 33 25.43 -12.60 26.06
CA PHE A 33 24.93 -13.39 24.91
C PHE A 33 23.45 -13.78 25.05
N LEU A 34 22.60 -12.81 25.41
CA LEU A 34 21.15 -13.02 25.39
C LEU A 34 20.46 -11.84 24.70
N PHE A 35 20.87 -11.63 23.44
CA PHE A 35 20.22 -10.74 22.48
C PHE A 35 20.43 -11.29 21.04
N PHE A 36 20.30 -12.60 20.85
CA PHE A 36 20.53 -13.24 19.55
C PHE A 36 19.37 -14.10 19.02
N PHE A 37 18.17 -14.03 19.61
CA PHE A 37 17.00 -14.75 19.08
C PHE A 37 15.71 -13.95 19.24
N MET A 38 15.68 -12.73 18.68
CA MET A 38 14.46 -11.95 18.46
C MET A 38 14.66 -11.00 17.27
N LEU A 39 15.15 -11.53 16.13
CA LEU A 39 15.13 -10.79 14.85
C LEU A 39 15.31 -11.72 13.63
N ALA A 40 14.62 -12.86 13.61
CA ALA A 40 14.55 -13.73 12.44
C ALA A 40 13.09 -14.03 12.14
N GLY A 41 12.38 -13.02 11.64
CA GLY A 41 11.00 -13.14 11.21
C GLY A 41 10.56 -11.84 10.56
N SER A 42 10.34 -11.89 9.25
CA SER A 42 9.76 -10.81 8.43
C SER A 42 10.73 -9.74 7.90
N LEU A 43 11.63 -10.13 7.01
CA LEU A 43 12.03 -9.22 5.93
C LEU A 43 11.69 -9.86 4.58
N LEU A 44 10.39 -10.05 4.34
CA LEU A 44 9.88 -10.31 3.01
C LEU A 44 9.77 -8.96 2.27
N ALA A 45 10.70 -8.77 1.34
CA ALA A 45 10.58 -7.98 0.12
C ALA A 45 9.95 -6.58 0.25
N PHE A 46 10.74 -5.61 0.71
CA PHE A 46 10.55 -4.25 0.21
C PHE A 46 11.28 -4.13 -1.13
N SER A 47 10.59 -4.42 -2.23
CA SER A 47 11.04 -4.03 -3.56
C SER A 47 10.93 -2.52 -3.66
N GLN A 48 12.00 -1.80 -3.34
CA GLN A 48 12.14 -0.38 -3.62
C GLN A 48 12.53 -0.20 -5.08
N ASN A 49 11.56 -0.19 -5.98
CA ASN A 49 11.67 0.68 -7.15
C ASN A 49 11.34 2.12 -6.71
N SER A 50 12.15 2.66 -5.81
CA SER A 50 12.13 4.07 -5.47
C SER A 50 12.94 4.79 -6.53
N VAL A 51 12.26 5.28 -7.57
CA VAL A 51 12.79 6.39 -8.35
C VAL A 51 13.15 7.47 -7.33
N ALA A 52 14.45 7.78 -7.21
CA ALA A 52 14.97 8.74 -6.27
C ALA A 52 14.32 10.12 -6.50
N GLN A 53 13.22 10.42 -5.82
CA GLN A 53 12.66 11.76 -5.79
C GLN A 53 13.35 12.57 -4.70
N LYS A 54 14.30 13.38 -5.17
CA LYS A 54 14.77 14.59 -4.50
C LYS A 54 13.55 15.47 -4.17
N ASN A 55 13.10 15.41 -2.91
CA ASN A 55 11.94 16.08 -2.30
C ASN A 55 10.58 15.70 -2.92
N SER A 56 9.65 15.18 -2.10
CA SER A 56 8.28 14.91 -2.55
C SER A 56 7.58 16.22 -2.92
N VAL A 57 7.05 16.30 -4.15
CA VAL A 57 6.27 17.47 -4.58
C VAL A 57 4.93 17.45 -3.85
N THR A 58 4.52 18.58 -3.31
CA THR A 58 3.26 18.75 -2.57
C THR A 58 2.31 19.69 -3.31
N ALA A 59 1.02 19.66 -2.98
CA ALA A 59 0.00 20.53 -3.58
C ALA A 59 0.41 22.01 -3.57
N ALA A 60 1.06 22.47 -2.49
CA ALA A 60 1.55 23.85 -2.35
C ALA A 60 2.69 24.21 -3.32
N THR A 61 3.52 23.23 -3.70
CA THR A 61 4.66 23.43 -4.61
C THR A 61 4.30 23.11 -6.06
N ALA A 62 3.23 22.35 -6.29
CA ALA A 62 2.65 22.01 -7.59
C ALA A 62 1.93 23.20 -8.24
N THR A 63 2.73 24.16 -8.72
CA THR A 63 2.25 25.40 -9.33
C THR A 63 2.53 25.46 -10.83
N LYS A 64 1.80 26.31 -11.56
CA LYS A 64 1.99 26.52 -13.01
C LYS A 64 3.42 26.98 -13.35
N LYS A 65 4.09 27.72 -12.47
CA LYS A 65 5.51 28.08 -12.62
C LYS A 65 6.41 26.85 -12.67
N ASN A 66 6.06 25.79 -11.96
CA ASN A 66 6.80 24.54 -11.88
C ASN A 66 6.31 23.47 -12.90
N GLY A 67 5.40 23.83 -13.82
CA GLY A 67 4.91 22.92 -14.86
C GLY A 67 3.67 22.10 -14.46
N TYR A 68 3.06 22.39 -13.32
CA TYR A 68 1.86 21.69 -12.84
C TYR A 68 0.59 22.50 -13.11
N THR A 69 -0.43 21.83 -13.63
CA THR A 69 -1.77 22.39 -13.84
C THR A 69 -2.78 21.52 -13.10
N VAL A 70 -3.58 22.15 -12.23
CA VAL A 70 -4.69 21.48 -11.55
C VAL A 70 -5.82 21.27 -12.56
N LEU A 71 -6.36 20.07 -12.61
CA LEU A 71 -7.40 19.70 -13.58
C LEU A 71 -8.81 19.73 -12.99
N ASN A 72 -8.97 19.39 -11.70
CA ASN A 72 -10.26 19.32 -11.02
C ASN A 72 -10.10 19.74 -9.55
N ALA A 73 -10.10 21.04 -9.31
CA ALA A 73 -10.05 21.58 -7.96
C ALA A 73 -11.34 21.24 -7.18
N GLY A 74 -11.20 20.94 -5.89
CA GLY A 74 -12.34 20.75 -4.97
C GLY A 74 -12.92 19.33 -4.91
N GLU A 75 -12.37 18.38 -5.67
CA GLU A 75 -12.75 16.97 -5.59
C GLU A 75 -11.94 16.20 -4.54
N LYS A 76 -12.42 15.03 -4.12
CA LYS A 76 -11.69 14.16 -3.17
C LYS A 76 -10.33 13.69 -3.71
N VAL A 77 -10.23 13.49 -5.03
CA VAL A 77 -9.00 13.17 -5.74
C VAL A 77 -8.70 14.33 -6.69
N VAL A 78 -7.78 15.20 -6.29
CA VAL A 78 -7.38 16.35 -7.11
C VAL A 78 -6.30 15.89 -8.08
N LEU A 79 -6.56 16.01 -9.39
CA LEU A 79 -5.65 15.62 -10.45
C LEU A 79 -4.78 16.81 -10.88
N TYR A 80 -3.54 16.49 -11.18
CA TYR A 80 -2.52 17.40 -11.65
C TYR A 80 -1.94 16.88 -12.97
N LYS A 81 -1.87 17.75 -13.97
CA LYS A 81 -1.11 17.54 -15.19
C LYS A 81 0.27 18.16 -15.03
N TYR A 82 1.31 17.38 -15.26
CA TYR A 82 2.69 17.86 -15.30
C TYR A 82 3.21 17.89 -16.73
N GLU A 83 3.67 19.07 -17.13
CA GLU A 83 4.28 19.31 -18.43
C GLU A 83 5.72 19.79 -18.20
N HIS A 84 6.68 19.03 -18.72
CA HIS A 84 8.09 19.33 -18.55
C HIS A 84 8.43 20.65 -19.26
N LYS A 85 8.94 21.62 -18.48
CA LYS A 85 9.46 22.87 -19.01
C LYS A 85 10.90 22.68 -19.50
N ALA A 86 11.11 21.94 -20.58
CA ALA A 86 12.46 21.73 -21.12
C ALA A 86 12.50 21.80 -22.65
N HIS A 87 12.85 23.00 -23.10
CA HIS A 87 13.55 23.36 -24.35
C HIS A 87 12.84 23.14 -25.70
N ALA A 88 13.48 23.70 -26.74
CA ALA A 88 12.96 24.02 -28.07
C ALA A 88 12.00 22.97 -28.66
N PRO A 89 11.04 23.38 -29.52
CA PRO A 89 9.98 22.50 -30.06
C PRO A 89 10.46 21.15 -30.62
N LYS A 90 11.72 21.07 -31.07
CA LYS A 90 12.39 19.87 -31.57
C LYS A 90 12.67 18.76 -30.54
N GLN A 91 12.38 18.96 -29.24
CA GLN A 91 12.60 17.95 -28.19
C GLN A 91 11.32 17.60 -27.40
N ALA A 92 10.15 18.07 -27.85
CA ALA A 92 8.88 17.84 -27.17
C ALA A 92 8.55 16.34 -27.00
N ASP A 93 8.90 15.51 -27.99
CA ASP A 93 8.67 14.06 -27.94
C ASP A 93 9.49 13.34 -26.87
N LYS A 94 10.53 13.99 -26.33
CA LYS A 94 11.42 13.40 -25.32
C LYS A 94 10.83 13.44 -23.91
N TYR A 95 9.77 14.24 -23.68
CA TYR A 95 9.22 14.49 -22.35
C TYR A 95 7.71 14.31 -22.32
N PRO A 96 7.21 13.07 -22.09
CA PRO A 96 5.79 12.80 -22.07
C PRO A 96 5.08 13.52 -20.92
N ILE A 97 3.83 13.91 -21.16
CA ILE A 97 2.94 14.46 -20.14
C ILE A 97 2.74 13.40 -19.05
N THR A 98 2.94 13.79 -17.80
CA THR A 98 2.74 12.91 -16.65
C THR A 98 1.59 13.41 -15.81
N TYR A 99 0.80 12.49 -15.24
CA TYR A 99 -0.32 12.83 -14.40
C TYR A 99 -0.07 12.42 -12.95
N PHE A 100 -0.50 13.28 -12.04
CA PHE A 100 -0.37 13.09 -10.61
C PHE A 100 -1.71 13.34 -9.94
N PHE A 101 -1.85 12.90 -8.69
CA PHE A 101 -3.00 13.21 -7.87
C PHE A 101 -2.61 13.46 -6.41
N THR A 102 -3.49 14.14 -5.69
CA THR A 102 -3.49 14.20 -4.23
C THR A 102 -4.86 13.75 -3.71
N THR A 103 -4.93 13.43 -2.42
CA THR A 103 -6.17 13.09 -1.73
C THR A 103 -6.39 14.02 -0.56
N GLY A 104 -7.61 14.04 0.00
CA GLY A 104 -7.89 14.82 1.21
C GLY A 104 -7.01 14.47 2.42
N ASP A 105 -6.47 13.25 2.46
CA ASP A 105 -5.62 12.76 3.56
C ASP A 105 -4.12 13.00 3.31
N SER A 106 -3.73 13.38 2.08
CA SER A 106 -2.32 13.57 1.70
C SER A 106 -2.15 14.67 0.65
N ASP A 107 -1.41 15.71 1.04
CA ASP A 107 -0.98 16.80 0.16
C ASP A 107 0.19 16.43 -0.75
N VAL A 108 0.76 15.23 -0.62
CA VAL A 108 1.88 14.77 -1.45
C VAL A 108 1.36 14.29 -2.81
N LEU A 109 1.93 14.80 -3.90
CA LEU A 109 1.60 14.37 -5.25
C LEU A 109 2.09 12.94 -5.48
N GLN A 110 1.17 12.07 -5.87
CA GLN A 110 1.44 10.70 -6.25
C GLN A 110 1.19 10.50 -7.74
N PRO A 111 1.96 9.66 -8.45
CA PRO A 111 1.69 9.34 -9.85
C PRO A 111 0.29 8.74 -10.02
N LEU A 112 -0.46 9.21 -11.02
CA LEU A 112 -1.81 8.74 -11.30
C LEU A 112 -1.78 7.35 -11.93
N THR A 113 -1.83 6.33 -11.07
CA THR A 113 -1.88 4.92 -11.45
C THR A 113 -2.94 4.20 -10.62
N LYS A 114 -3.52 3.11 -11.15
CA LYS A 114 -4.50 2.31 -10.40
C LYS A 114 -3.92 1.84 -9.06
N THR A 115 -2.66 1.41 -9.07
CA THR A 115 -1.96 0.95 -7.86
C THR A 115 -1.88 2.04 -6.79
N ASN A 116 -1.54 3.28 -7.16
CA ASN A 116 -1.45 4.37 -6.18
C ASN A 116 -2.83 4.80 -5.69
N LEU A 117 -3.85 4.80 -6.56
CA LEU A 117 -5.23 5.08 -6.15
C LEU A 117 -5.76 4.06 -5.12
N LYS A 118 -5.50 2.76 -5.33
CA LYS A 118 -5.88 1.72 -4.36
C LYS A 118 -5.15 1.88 -3.02
N LYS A 119 -3.86 2.23 -3.06
CA LYS A 119 -3.06 2.53 -1.86
C LYS A 119 -3.56 3.76 -1.11
N ALA A 120 -4.08 4.75 -1.82
CA ALA A 120 -4.63 5.96 -1.21
C ALA A 120 -5.98 5.70 -0.52
N PHE A 121 -6.73 4.67 -0.94
CA PHE A 121 -8.00 4.27 -0.34
C PHE A 121 -7.99 2.80 0.10
N PRO A 122 -7.13 2.39 1.05
CA PRO A 122 -6.89 0.98 1.35
C PRO A 122 -8.12 0.23 1.86
N GLN A 123 -9.05 0.93 2.52
CA GLN A 123 -10.26 0.35 3.10
C GLN A 123 -11.45 0.29 2.13
N ASN A 124 -11.31 0.86 0.93
CA ASN A 124 -12.41 0.94 -0.03
C ASN A 124 -12.29 -0.15 -1.11
N HIS A 125 -12.63 -1.39 -0.74
CA HIS A 125 -12.62 -2.53 -1.67
C HIS A 125 -13.57 -2.33 -2.87
N PRO A 126 -14.81 -1.83 -2.70
CA PRO A 126 -15.70 -1.59 -3.84
C PRO A 126 -15.09 -0.64 -4.88
N PHE A 127 -14.39 0.41 -4.44
CA PHE A 127 -13.67 1.31 -5.34
C PHE A 127 -12.52 0.60 -6.06
N HIS A 128 -11.81 -0.33 -5.41
CA HIS A 128 -10.72 -1.09 -6.05
C HIS A 128 -11.25 -1.95 -7.18
N ASP A 129 -12.36 -2.65 -6.95
CA ASP A 129 -13.00 -3.50 -7.96
C ASP A 129 -13.54 -2.65 -9.12
N ALA A 130 -14.21 -1.54 -8.81
CA ALA A 130 -14.72 -0.62 -9.82
C ALA A 130 -13.61 0.03 -10.66
N LEU A 131 -12.44 0.33 -10.06
CA LEU A 131 -11.27 0.81 -10.80
C LEU A 131 -10.78 -0.23 -11.83
N ASP A 132 -10.68 -1.49 -11.42
CA ASP A 132 -10.19 -2.55 -12.32
C ASP A 132 -11.19 -2.89 -13.42
N GLN A 133 -12.48 -2.82 -13.13
CA GLN A 133 -13.55 -3.05 -14.10
C GLN A 133 -13.67 -1.89 -15.11
N THR A 134 -13.50 -0.65 -14.64
CA THR A 134 -13.71 0.55 -15.47
C THR A 134 -12.49 0.91 -16.32
N PHE A 135 -11.29 0.76 -15.77
CA PHE A 135 -10.05 1.21 -16.40
C PHE A 135 -9.15 0.02 -16.76
N LYS A 136 -8.96 -0.20 -18.05
CA LYS A 136 -8.05 -1.25 -18.52
C LYS A 136 -6.59 -0.84 -18.28
N GLU A 137 -6.27 0.40 -18.62
CA GLU A 137 -4.92 0.96 -18.53
C GLU A 137 -4.88 2.24 -17.68
N ASP A 138 -3.71 2.54 -17.12
CA ASP A 138 -3.52 3.74 -16.29
C ASP A 138 -3.73 5.04 -17.09
N GLY A 139 -3.49 5.03 -18.42
CA GLY A 139 -3.74 6.18 -19.29
C GLY A 139 -5.20 6.64 -19.30
N GLU A 140 -6.14 5.70 -19.11
CA GLU A 140 -7.58 5.98 -19.11
C GLU A 140 -8.05 6.69 -17.83
N LEU A 141 -7.25 6.71 -16.76
CA LEU A 141 -7.59 7.37 -15.49
C LEU A 141 -7.80 8.89 -15.65
N THR A 142 -7.23 9.47 -16.71
CA THR A 142 -7.36 10.88 -17.07
C THR A 142 -8.57 11.17 -17.96
N ALA A 143 -9.37 10.15 -18.30
CA ALA A 143 -10.55 10.34 -19.12
C ALA A 143 -11.58 11.22 -18.41
N TYR A 144 -12.06 12.23 -19.13
CA TYR A 144 -13.11 13.11 -18.64
C TYR A 144 -14.48 12.53 -18.99
N ASP A 145 -15.39 12.55 -18.02
CA ASP A 145 -16.79 12.21 -18.23
C ASP A 145 -17.57 13.51 -18.53
N SER A 146 -17.94 13.69 -19.80
CA SER A 146 -18.69 14.87 -20.25
C SER A 146 -20.12 14.91 -19.73
N PHE A 147 -20.73 13.77 -19.43
CA PHE A 147 -22.09 13.69 -18.93
C PHE A 147 -22.16 14.13 -17.46
N HIS A 148 -21.24 13.64 -16.64
CA HIS A 148 -21.16 13.99 -15.21
C HIS A 148 -20.32 15.24 -14.92
N LYS A 149 -19.66 15.81 -15.93
CA LYS A 149 -18.79 17.01 -15.83
C LYS A 149 -17.67 16.83 -14.79
N MET A 150 -17.06 15.66 -14.75
CA MET A 150 -15.95 15.35 -13.85
C MET A 150 -15.05 14.27 -14.46
N TYR A 151 -13.84 14.10 -13.93
CA TYR A 151 -12.98 12.99 -14.38
C TYR A 151 -13.57 11.64 -13.96
N LYS A 152 -13.45 10.63 -14.83
CA LYS A 152 -14.02 9.29 -14.60
C LYS A 152 -13.55 8.69 -13.27
N VAL A 153 -12.28 8.87 -12.89
CA VAL A 153 -11.76 8.39 -11.60
C VAL A 153 -12.51 9.00 -10.41
N ASN A 154 -12.83 10.29 -10.47
CA ASN A 154 -13.58 10.96 -9.41
C ASN A 154 -15.05 10.52 -9.40
N TRP A 155 -15.64 10.30 -10.57
CA TRP A 155 -17.00 9.75 -10.67
C TRP A 155 -17.09 8.34 -10.09
N VAL A 156 -16.15 7.45 -10.45
CA VAL A 156 -16.07 6.09 -9.91
C VAL A 156 -15.90 6.13 -8.40
N LEU A 157 -15.01 6.98 -7.88
CA LEU A 157 -14.84 7.15 -6.44
C LEU A 157 -16.15 7.60 -5.78
N LYS A 158 -16.81 8.63 -6.33
CA LYS A 158 -18.04 9.19 -5.78
C LYS A 158 -19.18 8.17 -5.66
N ASN A 159 -19.26 7.22 -6.58
CA ASN A 159 -20.28 6.16 -6.57
C ASN A 159 -19.96 4.99 -5.61
N HIS A 160 -18.74 4.93 -5.07
CA HIS A 160 -18.28 3.84 -4.21
C HIS A 160 -17.71 4.37 -2.88
N LEU A 161 -18.17 5.53 -2.42
CA LEU A 161 -17.80 6.13 -1.12
C LEU A 161 -18.60 5.55 0.04
#